data_AF-A0A1S1LCM8-F1
#
_entry.id   AF-A0A1S1LCM8-F1
#
_cell.length_a   1.000
_cell.length_b   1.000
_cell.length_c   1.000
_cell.angle_alpha   90.00
_cell.angle_beta   90.00
_cell.angle_gamma   90.00
#
_symmetry.space_group_name_H-M   'P 1'
#
loop_
_entity.id
_entity.type
_entity.pdbx_description
1 polymer ?
#
loop_
_entity_poly.entity_id
_entity_poly.type
_entity_poly.pdbx_seq_one_letter_code
_entity_poly.pdbx_strand_id
1 'polypeptide(L)' 'MKATSSTADESRNSAIGDELTAYAARILAGTGLSTQDAVNDHPAQPGTAGEALRHGWQTADRAARVRS' A
#
# COMPACT_ATOMS: atom_id res chain seq x y z
N MET A 1 -29.56 22.20 -1.21
CA MET A 1 -28.31 22.09 -0.44
C MET A 1 -27.88 20.62 -0.41
N LYS A 2 -26.97 20.20 -1.30
CA LYS A 2 -26.33 18.87 -1.31
C LYS A 2 -24.88 19.09 -1.79
N ALA A 3 -23.98 19.38 -0.87
CA ALA A 3 -22.54 19.53 -1.19
C ALA A 3 -21.62 19.08 -0.04
N THR A 4 -22.15 18.86 1.16
CA THR A 4 -21.34 18.52 2.35
C THR A 4 -20.94 17.05 2.44
N SER A 5 -21.67 16.13 1.77
CA SER A 5 -21.38 14.68 1.85
C SER A 5 -20.16 14.25 1.03
N SER A 6 -19.82 14.94 -0.06
CA SER A 6 -18.69 14.56 -0.92
C SER A 6 -17.35 14.94 -0.30
N THR A 7 -17.24 16.15 0.25
CA THR A 7 -16.01 16.65 0.88
C THR A 7 -15.66 15.87 2.16
N ALA A 8 -16.67 15.47 2.94
CA ALA A 8 -16.47 14.68 4.15
C ALA A 8 -16.09 13.21 3.87
N ASP A 9 -16.43 12.69 2.69
CA ASP A 9 -16.03 11.36 2.24
C ASP A 9 -14.60 11.36 1.71
N GLU A 10 -14.27 12.38 0.91
CA GLU A 10 -12.93 12.60 0.36
C GLU A 10 -11.88 12.85 1.47
N SER A 11 -12.20 13.69 2.46
CA SER A 11 -11.32 13.86 3.64
C SER A 11 -11.11 12.57 4.44
N ARG A 12 -12.13 11.71 4.55
CA ARG A 12 -11.98 10.41 5.24
C ARG A 12 -11.12 9.46 4.43
N ASN A 13 -11.28 9.43 3.11
CA ASN A 13 -10.47 8.60 2.23
C ASN A 13 -9.00 9.02 2.24
N SER A 14 -8.71 10.33 2.25
CA SER A 14 -7.35 10.86 2.41
C SER A 14 -6.74 10.48 3.77
N ALA A 15 -7.49 10.61 4.87
CA ALA A 15 -7.01 10.24 6.20
C ALA A 15 -6.66 8.74 6.31
N ILE A 16 -7.50 7.88 5.71
CA ILE A 16 -7.23 6.43 5.64
C ILE A 16 -5.95 6.15 4.82
N GLY A 17 -5.76 6.86 3.70
CA GLY A 17 -4.55 6.75 2.88
C GLY A 17 -3.27 7.12 3.64
N ASP A 18 -3.33 8.18 4.46
CA ASP A 18 -2.19 8.62 5.28
C ASP A 18 -1.88 7.62 6.41
N GLU A 19 -2.89 7.09 7.09
CA GLU A 19 -2.72 6.07 8.13
C GLU A 19 -2.11 4.78 7.58
N LEU A 20 -2.58 4.32 6.40
CA LEU A 20 -2.05 3.14 5.73
C LEU A 20 -0.59 3.36 5.30
N THR A 21 -0.25 4.56 4.83
CA THR A 21 1.12 4.93 4.46
C THR A 21 2.04 4.93 5.68
N ALA A 22 1.60 5.50 6.80
CA ALA A 22 2.35 5.50 8.05
C ALA A 22 2.56 4.08 8.61
N TYR A 23 1.55 3.23 8.50
CA TYR A 23 1.64 1.82 8.90
C TYR A 23 2.62 1.04 8.03
N ALA A 24 2.56 1.20 6.71
CA ALA A 24 3.50 0.58 5.79
C ALA A 24 4.94 1.01 6.08
N ALA A 25 5.17 2.31 6.34
CA ALA A 25 6.49 2.81 6.72
C ALA A 25 7.03 2.17 8.00
N ARG A 26 6.17 1.90 9.00
CA ARG A 26 6.57 1.20 10.23
C ARG A 26 6.95 -0.26 9.98
N ILE A 27 6.23 -0.98 9.12
CA ILE A 27 6.57 -2.36 8.76
C ILE A 27 7.92 -2.42 8.05
N LEU A 28 8.19 -1.44 7.18
CA LEU A 28 9.42 -1.40 6.39
C LEU A 28 10.63 -0.84 7.15
N ALA A 29 10.43 -0.28 8.34
CA ALA A 29 11.50 0.29 9.13
C ALA A 29 12.61 -0.74 9.44
N GLY A 30 13.87 -0.37 9.17
CA GLY A 30 15.03 -1.22 9.42
C GLY A 30 15.29 -2.30 8.35
N THR A 31 14.44 -2.41 7.32
CA THR A 31 14.63 -3.38 6.22
C THR A 31 15.48 -2.84 5.07
N GLY A 32 15.72 -1.52 5.04
CA GLY A 32 16.33 -0.83 3.89
C GLY A 32 15.39 -0.68 2.69
N LEU A 33 14.14 -1.14 2.80
CA LEU A 33 13.12 -1.05 1.76
C LEU A 33 12.21 0.16 1.99
N SER A 34 11.63 0.63 0.90
CA SER A 34 10.65 1.71 0.83
C SER A 34 9.32 1.20 0.27
N THR A 35 8.25 1.98 0.43
CA THR A 35 6.97 1.68 -0.20
C THR A 35 7.09 1.64 -1.73
N GLN A 36 8.03 2.39 -2.31
CA GLN A 36 8.31 2.37 -3.75
C GLN A 36 8.82 1.01 -4.23
N ASP A 37 9.52 0.24 -3.40
CA ASP A 37 10.02 -1.09 -3.79
C ASP A 37 8.89 -2.10 -3.99
N ALA A 38 7.77 -1.91 -3.26
CA ALA A 38 6.56 -2.71 -3.41
C ALA A 38 5.75 -2.36 -4.67
N VAL A 39 5.75 -1.09 -5.09
CA VAL A 39 4.90 -0.58 -6.20
C VAL A 39 5.64 -0.31 -7.50
N ASN A 40 6.98 -0.32 -7.51
CA ASN A 40 7.75 -0.11 -8.72
C ASN A 40 7.55 -1.24 -9.74
N ASP A 41 7.32 -0.85 -10.99
CA ASP A 41 7.21 -1.77 -12.14
C ASP A 41 8.55 -2.38 -12.57
N HIS A 42 9.67 -1.86 -12.07
CA HIS A 42 10.98 -2.45 -12.34
C HIS A 42 11.09 -3.82 -11.67
N PRO A 43 11.56 -4.86 -12.38
CA PRO A 43 11.74 -6.18 -11.79
C PRO A 43 12.67 -6.08 -10.59
N ALA A 44 12.18 -6.48 -9.41
CA ALA A 44 13.01 -6.63 -8.24
C ALA A 44 14.06 -7.70 -8.57
N GLN A 45 15.30 -7.46 -8.15
CA GLN A 45 16.35 -8.43 -8.38
C GLN A 45 16.00 -9.75 -7.66
N PRO A 46 16.09 -10.91 -8.34
CA PRO A 46 15.79 -12.19 -7.72
C PRO A 46 16.62 -12.45 -6.46
N GLY A 47 16.00 -13.00 -5.43
CA GLY A 47 16.58 -13.27 -4.11
C GLY A 47 16.67 -12.07 -3.17
N THR A 48 16.07 -10.93 -3.52
CA THR A 48 16.12 -9.72 -2.68
C THR A 48 14.90 -9.57 -1.79
N ALA A 49 15.05 -8.81 -0.70
CA ALA A 49 13.94 -8.47 0.19
C ALA A 49 12.84 -7.67 -0.54
N GLY A 50 13.21 -6.89 -1.57
CA GLY A 50 12.25 -6.18 -2.43
C GLY A 50 11.38 -7.13 -3.28
N GLU A 51 11.94 -8.25 -3.76
CA GLU A 51 11.18 -9.28 -4.47
C GLU A 51 10.17 -9.95 -3.54
N ALA A 52 10.61 -10.35 -2.34
CA ALA A 52 9.74 -10.98 -1.34
C ALA A 52 8.60 -10.04 -0.92
N LEU A 53 8.90 -8.76 -0.70
CA LEU A 53 7.90 -7.73 -0.39
C LEU A 53 6.86 -7.61 -1.51
N ARG A 54 7.30 -7.55 -2.77
CA ARG A 54 6.40 -7.45 -3.93
C ARG A 54 5.54 -8.69 -4.11
N HIS A 55 6.12 -9.87 -3.97
CA HIS A 55 5.38 -11.12 -4.05
C HIS A 55 4.31 -11.20 -2.95
N GLY A 56 4.64 -10.77 -1.73
CA GLY A 56 3.68 -10.64 -0.63
C GLY A 56 2.54 -9.69 -0.96
N TRP A 57 2.85 -8.51 -1.51
CA TRP A 57 1.85 -7.51 -1.93
C TRP A 57 0.89 -8.05 -3.00
N GLN A 58 1.42 -8.68 -4.05
CA GLN A 58 0.62 -9.28 -5.11
C GLN A 58 -0.29 -10.40 -4.58
N THR A 59 0.18 -11.18 -3.61
CA THR A 59 -0.60 -12.23 -2.96
C THR A 59 -1.76 -11.64 -2.16
N ALA A 60 -1.50 -10.58 -1.40
CA ALA A 60 -2.52 -9.88 -0.62
C ALA A 60 -3.59 -9.24 -1.53
N ASP A 61 -3.20 -8.58 -2.62
CA ASP A 61 -4.14 -8.01 -3.61
C ASP A 61 -5.03 -9.08 -4.23
N ARG A 62 -4.45 -10.21 -4.64
CA ARG A 62 -5.23 -11.36 -5.16
C ARG A 62 -6.21 -11.90 -4.13
N ALA A 63 -5.77 -12.06 -2.88
CA ALA A 63 -6.63 -12.54 -1.80
C ALA A 63 -7.79 -11.57 -1.51
N ALA A 64 -7.56 -10.26 -1.59
CA ALA A 64 -8.59 -9.24 -1.43
C ALA A 64 -9.66 -9.35 -2.54
N ARG A 65 -9.25 -9.56 -3.79
CA ARG A 65 -10.15 -9.71 -4.95
C ARG A 65 -11.00 -10.99 -4.92
N VAL A 66 -10.53 -12.04 -4.26
CA VAL A 66 -11.30 -13.30 -4.10
C VAL A 66 -12.37 -13.15 -3.01
N ARG A 67 -12.17 -12.21 -2.07
CA ARG A 67 -13.08 -11.99 -0.93
C ARG A 67 -14.16 -10.93 -1.20
N SER A 68 -14.06 -10.21 -2.32
CA SER A 68 -14.98 -9.16 -2.77
C SER A 68 -16.00 -9.67 -3.78
#